data_AF-A0A935EF55-F1
#
_entry.id   AF-A0A935EF55-F1
#
_cell.length_a   1.000
_cell.length_b   1.000
_cell.length_c   1.000
_cell.angle_alpha   90.00
_cell.angle_beta   90.00
_cell.angle_gamma   90.00
#
_symmetry.space_group_name_H-M   'P 1'
#
loop_
_entity.id
_entity.type
_entity.pdbx_description
1 polymer ?
#
loop_
_entity_poly.entity_id
_entity_poly.type
_entity_poly.pdbx_seq_one_letter_code
_entity_poly.pdbx_strand_id
1 'polypeptide(L)'
;MTAKCCACCGESFHPRPQVPHQAFCSGRDCQRTRKRQWQQARLRDDADYRENQRAAQRDWQARNPGYWRQYRGRHGRLGPQAGSAKMDVSNAMSAGLYRIRKSAISGPEAGDLWTIEVASSCPACLSKMDV
;
A
#
# COMPACT_ATOMS: atom_id res chain seq x y z
N MET A 1 3.11 41.31 5.07
CA MET A 1 2.95 39.88 4.74
C MET A 1 1.82 39.35 5.60
N THR A 2 0.75 38.79 5.03
CA THR A 2 -0.36 38.23 5.83
C THR A 2 -0.02 36.82 6.28
N ALA A 3 -0.05 36.58 7.58
CA ALA A 3 0.08 35.23 8.13
C ALA A 3 -1.16 34.39 7.77
N LYS A 4 -0.96 33.12 7.44
CA LYS A 4 -2.01 32.13 7.16
C LYS A 4 -1.81 30.90 8.04
N CYS A 5 -2.89 30.19 8.34
CA CYS A 5 -2.79 28.92 9.06
C CYS A 5 -2.51 27.77 8.08
N CYS A 6 -1.63 26.85 8.47
CA CYS A 6 -1.34 25.66 7.67
C CYS A 6 -2.53 24.69 7.67
N ALA A 7 -2.96 24.25 6.49
CA ALA A 7 -4.03 23.26 6.34
C ALA A 7 -3.71 21.86 6.91
N CYS A 8 -2.46 21.59 7.32
CA CYS A 8 -2.05 20.30 7.88
C CYS A 8 -1.82 20.37 9.39
N CYS A 9 -1.00 21.31 9.89
CA CYS A 9 -0.67 21.40 11.31
C CYS A 9 -1.38 22.55 12.05
N GLY A 10 -2.12 23.41 11.35
CA GLY A 10 -2.80 24.57 11.95
C GLY A 10 -1.89 25.74 12.30
N GLU A 11 -0.57 25.56 12.35
CA GLU A 11 0.38 26.62 12.70
C GLU A 11 0.34 27.80 11.73
N SER A 12 0.50 29.01 12.27
CA SER A 12 0.62 30.24 11.50
C SER A 12 1.96 30.26 10.74
N PHE A 13 1.90 30.59 9.45
CA PHE A 13 3.09 30.74 8.61
C PHE A 13 2.91 31.91 7.63
N HIS A 14 4.02 32.40 7.10
CA HIS A 14 4.03 33.43 6.07
C HIS A 14 4.17 32.78 4.69
N PRO A 15 3.16 32.90 3.80
CA PRO A 15 3.26 32.41 2.43
C PRO A 15 4.41 33.06 1.67
N ARG A 16 5.06 32.28 0.78
CA ARG A 16 6.05 32.83 -0.13
C ARG A 16 5.39 33.78 -1.12
N PRO A 17 5.99 34.95 -1.43
CA PRO A 17 5.42 35.89 -2.42
C PRO A 17 5.19 35.25 -3.79
N GLN A 18 6.03 34.29 -4.19
CA GLN A 18 5.88 33.59 -5.48
C GLN A 18 4.68 32.62 -5.51
N VAL A 19 4.10 32.29 -4.36
CA VAL A 19 3.01 31.30 -4.23
C VAL A 19 1.92 31.88 -3.31
N PRO A 20 1.15 32.88 -3.77
CA PRO A 20 0.16 33.56 -2.94
C PRO A 20 -0.92 32.63 -2.39
N HIS A 21 -1.20 31.52 -3.08
CA HIS A 21 -2.16 30.49 -2.68
C HIS A 21 -1.54 29.32 -1.88
N GLN A 22 -0.36 29.52 -1.28
CA GLN A 22 0.25 28.49 -0.44
C GLN A 22 -0.65 28.16 0.77
N ALA A 23 -1.08 26.89 0.87
CA ALA A 23 -1.95 26.39 1.94
C ALA A 23 -1.22 25.60 3.04
N PHE A 24 0.04 25.20 2.79
CA PHE A 24 0.84 24.39 3.71
C PHE A 24 2.11 25.14 4.10
N CYS A 25 2.50 25.08 5.37
CA CYS A 25 3.79 25.60 5.84
C CYS A 25 4.97 24.81 5.24
N SER A 26 6.19 25.30 5.40
CA SER A 26 7.42 24.64 4.90
C SER A 26 7.84 23.41 5.70
N GLY A 27 7.11 23.04 6.77
CA GLY A 27 7.37 21.85 7.57
C GLY A 27 7.39 20.57 6.72
N ARG A 28 8.34 19.67 7.01
CA ARG A 28 8.59 18.46 6.21
C ARG A 28 7.35 17.58 6.07
N ASP A 29 6.64 17.35 7.18
CA ASP A 29 5.47 16.48 7.16
C ASP A 29 4.27 17.15 6.49
N CYS A 30 4.07 18.46 6.69
CA CYS A 30 3.06 19.23 5.97
C CYS A 30 3.29 19.21 4.45
N GLN A 31 4.55 19.30 4.01
CA GLN A 31 4.89 19.20 2.58
C GLN A 31 4.71 17.77 2.04
N ARG A 32 4.98 16.74 2.84
CA ARG A 32 4.68 15.34 2.47
C ARG A 32 3.18 15.12 2.31
N THR A 33 2.38 15.61 3.24
CA THR A 33 0.91 15.56 3.17
C THR A 33 0.40 16.26 1.92
N ARG A 34 0.88 17.48 1.64
CA ARG A 34 0.54 18.22 0.42
C ARG A 34 0.84 17.40 -0.85
N LYS A 35 2.05 16.84 -0.97
CA LYS A 35 2.44 16.03 -2.14
C LYS A 35 1.59 14.77 -2.27
N ARG A 36 1.28 14.10 -1.15
CA ARG A 36 0.40 12.92 -1.13
C ARG A 36 -1.00 13.25 -1.61
N GLN A 37 -1.60 14.34 -1.11
CA GLN A 37 -2.93 14.77 -1.54
C GLN A 37 -2.96 15.10 -3.05
N TRP A 38 -1.96 15.83 -3.53
CA TRP A 38 -1.82 16.11 -4.96
C TRP A 38 -1.70 14.83 -5.80
N GLN A 39 -0.87 13.88 -5.36
CA GLN A 39 -0.69 12.60 -6.06
C GLN A 39 -2.00 11.79 -6.08
N GLN A 40 -2.73 11.73 -4.96
CA GLN A 40 -4.02 11.05 -4.88
C GLN A 40 -5.06 11.68 -5.80
N ALA A 41 -5.13 13.02 -5.83
CA ALA A 41 -6.03 13.73 -6.74
C ALA A 41 -5.67 13.43 -8.21
N ARG A 42 -4.39 13.50 -8.58
CA ARG A 42 -3.95 13.15 -9.94
C ARG A 42 -4.26 11.70 -10.30
N LEU A 43 -4.02 10.75 -9.41
CA LEU A 43 -4.37 9.35 -9.66
C LEU A 43 -5.88 9.14 -9.82
N ARG A 44 -6.73 9.97 -9.22
CA ARG A 44 -8.19 9.86 -9.36
C ARG A 44 -8.68 10.52 -10.65
N ASP A 45 -8.21 11.74 -10.89
CA ASP A 45 -8.83 12.66 -11.86
C ASP A 45 -8.13 12.64 -13.23
N ASP A 46 -6.91 12.09 -13.32
CA ASP A 46 -6.08 12.10 -14.52
C ASP A 46 -5.76 10.67 -15.01
N ALA A 47 -6.44 10.24 -16.07
CA ALA A 47 -6.28 8.92 -16.67
C ALA A 47 -4.89 8.73 -17.30
N ASP A 48 -4.37 9.75 -17.99
CA ASP A 48 -3.07 9.70 -18.64
C ASP A 48 -1.95 9.62 -17.61
N TYR A 49 -2.07 10.36 -16.50
CA TYR A 49 -1.13 10.25 -15.39
C TYR A 49 -1.08 8.84 -14.80
N ARG A 50 -2.24 8.20 -14.61
CA ARG A 50 -2.31 6.80 -14.14
C ARG A 50 -1.63 5.84 -15.10
N GLU A 51 -1.91 5.96 -16.39
CA GLU A 51 -1.34 5.04 -17.38
C GLU A 51 0.17 5.24 -17.52
N ASN A 52 0.63 6.49 -17.53
CA ASN A 52 2.06 6.79 -17.55
C ASN A 52 2.78 6.23 -16.31
N GLN A 53 2.18 6.30 -15.12
CA GLN A 53 2.74 5.67 -13.91
C GLN A 53 2.88 4.15 -14.07
N ARG A 54 1.88 3.48 -14.66
CA ARG A 54 1.92 2.03 -14.91
C ARG A 54 2.96 1.66 -15.96
N ALA A 55 3.00 2.40 -17.07
CA ALA A 55 3.99 2.20 -18.13
C ALA A 55 5.41 2.38 -17.60
N ALA A 56 5.68 3.48 -16.88
CA ALA A 56 6.98 3.72 -16.27
C ALA A 56 7.39 2.61 -15.29
N GLN A 57 6.45 2.08 -14.50
CA GLN A 57 6.72 0.96 -13.60
C GLN A 57 7.07 -0.33 -14.37
N ARG A 58 6.34 -0.65 -15.44
CA ARG A 58 6.60 -1.82 -16.30
C ARG A 58 7.97 -1.70 -16.97
N ASP A 59 8.26 -0.54 -17.56
CA ASP A 59 9.54 -0.23 -18.18
C ASP A 59 10.70 -0.38 -17.21
N TRP A 60 10.54 0.15 -15.99
CA TRP A 60 11.57 0.03 -14.97
C TRP A 60 11.80 -1.43 -14.58
N GLN A 61 10.74 -2.23 -14.42
CA GLN A 61 10.87 -3.66 -14.09
C GLN A 61 11.53 -4.45 -15.23
N ALA A 62 11.17 -4.16 -16.49
CA ALA A 62 11.75 -4.78 -17.66
C ALA A 62 13.25 -4.47 -17.78
N ARG A 63 13.66 -3.22 -17.47
CA ARG A 63 15.08 -2.80 -17.45
C ARG A 63 15.86 -3.32 -16.24
N ASN A 64 15.17 -3.67 -15.15
CA ASN A 64 15.80 -4.07 -13.89
C ASN A 64 15.34 -5.47 -13.43
N PRO A 65 15.54 -6.52 -14.26
CA PRO A 65 15.12 -7.86 -13.92
C PRO A 65 15.85 -8.34 -12.66
N GLY A 66 15.10 -8.92 -11.72
CA GLY A 66 15.65 -9.43 -10.47
C GLY A 66 16.08 -8.37 -9.45
N TYR A 67 15.90 -7.07 -9.71
CA TYR A 67 16.22 -6.00 -8.75
C TYR A 67 15.60 -6.27 -7.38
N TRP A 68 14.30 -6.58 -7.32
CA TRP A 68 13.62 -6.82 -6.04
C TRP A 68 14.15 -8.06 -5.30
N ARG A 69 14.61 -9.08 -6.04
CA ARG A 69 15.26 -10.27 -5.45
C ARG A 69 16.59 -9.86 -4.81
N GLN A 70 17.40 -9.10 -5.53
CA GLN A 70 18.70 -8.62 -5.04
C GLN A 70 18.54 -7.64 -3.88
N TYR A 71 17.60 -6.70 -3.97
CA TYR A 71 17.27 -5.74 -2.92
C TYR A 71 16.87 -6.46 -1.63
N ARG A 72 15.96 -7.45 -1.71
CA ARG A 72 15.58 -8.26 -0.54
C ARG A 72 16.73 -9.11 0.00
N GLY A 73 17.61 -9.62 -0.86
CA GLY A 73 18.81 -10.34 -0.42
C GLY A 73 19.80 -9.44 0.34
N ARG A 74 20.01 -8.20 -0.14
CA ARG A 74 20.92 -7.22 0.46
C ARG A 74 20.36 -6.59 1.73
N HIS A 75 19.07 -6.31 1.77
CA HIS A 75 18.37 -5.78 2.94
C HIS A 75 17.65 -6.89 3.70
N GLY A 76 18.24 -8.09 3.69
CA GLY A 76 17.71 -9.31 4.30
C GLY A 76 17.11 -9.02 5.66
N ARG A 77 15.79 -9.26 5.78
CA ARG A 77 15.00 -9.07 7.00
C ARG A 77 15.28 -7.72 7.67
N LEU A 78 14.74 -6.65 7.11
CA LEU A 78 14.26 -5.56 7.96
C LEU A 78 13.19 -6.17 8.88
N GLY A 79 13.62 -6.68 10.04
CA GLY A 79 12.75 -6.84 11.19
C GLY A 79 12.02 -5.51 11.42
N PRO A 80 10.78 -5.55 11.89
CA PRO A 80 9.86 -4.42 11.80
C PRO A 80 10.48 -3.18 12.46
N GLN A 81 10.80 -2.17 11.65
CA GLN A 81 10.86 -0.81 12.16
C GLN A 81 9.47 -0.52 12.69
N ALA A 82 9.37 -0.41 14.02
CA ALA A 82 8.18 -0.05 14.76
C ALA A 82 7.49 1.14 14.08
N GLY A 83 6.31 0.90 13.50
CA GLY A 83 5.53 1.98 12.89
C GLY A 83 4.41 1.59 11.94
N SER A 84 4.36 0.37 11.40
CA SER A 84 3.14 -0.15 10.74
C SER A 84 3.22 -1.64 10.41
N ALA A 85 3.49 -2.50 11.40
CA ALA A 85 3.24 -3.91 11.21
C ALA A 85 1.74 -4.15 11.42
N LYS A 86 1.03 -4.47 10.32
CA LYS A 86 -0.07 -5.45 10.41
C LYS A 86 0.53 -6.65 11.12
N MET A 87 0.10 -6.91 12.34
CA MET A 87 0.58 -8.05 13.10
C MET A 87 0.17 -9.29 12.32
N ASP A 88 1.14 -10.04 11.80
CA ASP A 88 0.88 -11.34 11.22
C ASP A 88 0.47 -12.28 12.37
N VAL A 89 -0.81 -12.66 12.43
CA VAL A 89 -1.30 -13.80 13.24
C VAL A 89 -0.77 -15.14 12.68
N SER A 90 0.13 -15.10 11.70
CA SER A 90 0.68 -16.24 10.99
C SER A 90 1.72 -17.04 11.78
N ASN A 91 2.07 -16.63 13.01
CA ASN A 91 3.04 -17.38 13.83
C ASN A 91 2.52 -18.75 14.32
N ALA A 92 1.26 -19.09 14.03
CA ALA A 92 0.63 -20.38 14.32
C ALA A 92 0.45 -21.29 13.09
N MET A 93 0.84 -20.87 11.88
CA MET A 93 0.69 -21.69 10.68
C MET A 93 1.98 -22.47 10.39
N SER A 94 1.89 -23.80 10.33
CA SER A 94 3.02 -24.65 9.96
C SER A 94 3.43 -24.43 8.49
N ALA A 95 4.68 -24.69 8.12
CA ALA A 95 5.03 -24.71 6.71
C ALA A 95 4.22 -25.81 5.98
N GLY A 96 3.57 -25.46 4.86
CA GLY A 96 2.71 -26.40 4.13
C GLY A 96 2.01 -25.77 2.94
N LEU A 97 1.35 -26.62 2.14
CA LEU A 97 0.50 -26.17 1.05
C LEU A 97 -0.88 -25.82 1.63
N TYR A 98 -1.42 -24.66 1.24
CA TYR A 98 -2.69 -24.16 1.73
C TYR A 98 -3.64 -23.92 0.56
N ARG A 99 -4.90 -24.32 0.74
CA ARG A 99 -5.99 -23.95 -0.16
C ARG A 99 -6.72 -22.76 0.43
N ILE A 100 -6.73 -21.66 -0.31
CA ILE A 100 -7.44 -20.44 0.05
C ILE A 100 -8.76 -20.42 -0.72
N ARG A 101 -9.88 -20.31 0.00
CA ARG A 101 -11.21 -20.13 -0.58
C ARG A 101 -11.82 -18.83 -0.08
N LYS A 102 -12.53 -18.14 -0.97
CA LYS A 102 -13.35 -16.99 -0.60
C LYS A 102 -14.67 -17.51 -0.05
N SER A 103 -14.99 -17.18 1.20
CA SER A 103 -16.23 -17.55 1.87
C SER A 103 -17.12 -16.30 1.92
N ALA A 104 -18.34 -16.41 1.39
CA ALA A 104 -19.30 -15.32 1.46
C ALA A 104 -19.84 -15.25 2.90
N ILE A 105 -19.82 -14.07 3.51
CA ILE A 105 -20.46 -13.85 4.80
C ILE A 105 -21.96 -13.73 4.53
N SER A 106 -22.75 -14.73 4.93
CA SER A 106 -24.21 -14.62 4.88
C SER A 106 -24.70 -13.91 6.15
N GLY A 107 -24.99 -12.62 6.04
CA GLY A 107 -25.58 -11.81 7.10
C GLY A 107 -26.03 -10.44 6.60
N PRO A 108 -26.96 -9.76 7.29
CA PRO A 108 -27.55 -8.48 6.85
C PRO A 108 -26.56 -7.31 6.85
N GLU A 109 -25.39 -7.45 7.48
CA GLU A 109 -24.28 -6.49 7.49
C GLU A 109 -23.16 -6.89 6.50
N ALA A 110 -23.53 -7.53 5.38
CA ALA A 110 -22.61 -7.91 4.31
C ALA A 110 -22.25 -6.70 3.42
N GLY A 111 -21.47 -5.77 3.97
CA GLY A 111 -20.73 -4.80 3.16
C GLY A 111 -19.58 -5.46 2.38
N ASP A 112 -18.52 -4.68 2.04
CA ASP A 112 -17.30 -5.16 1.36
C ASP A 112 -16.42 -6.13 2.19
N LEU A 113 -16.97 -6.73 3.24
CA LEU A 113 -16.26 -7.63 4.13
C LEU A 113 -16.39 -9.08 3.62
N TRP A 114 -15.26 -9.66 3.23
CA TRP A 114 -15.19 -11.03 2.74
C TRP A 114 -14.30 -11.86 3.67
N THR A 115 -14.78 -13.02 4.08
CA THR A 115 -13.97 -13.97 4.85
C THR A 115 -13.17 -14.86 3.91
N ILE A 116 -11.91 -15.11 4.25
CA ILE A 116 -11.10 -16.12 3.58
C ILE A 116 -10.94 -17.33 4.50
N GLU A 117 -11.25 -18.51 3.96
CA GLU A 117 -10.93 -19.77 4.62
C GLU A 117 -9.59 -20.27 4.09
N VAL A 118 -8.64 -20.48 4.99
CA VAL A 118 -7.31 -21.01 4.68
C VAL A 118 -7.19 -22.38 5.34
N ALA A 119 -7.31 -23.44 4.53
CA ALA A 119 -7.18 -24.81 5.01
C ALA A 119 -5.86 -25.41 4.52
N SER A 120 -5.13 -26.15 5.37
CA SER A 120 -3.98 -26.93 4.94
C SER A 120 -4.44 -27.98 3.93
N SER A 121 -3.92 -27.92 2.71
CA SER A 121 -4.15 -29.00 1.75
C SER A 121 -3.17 -30.12 2.09
N CYS A 122 -3.68 -31.23 2.62
CA CYS A 122 -2.88 -32.43 2.81
C CYS A 122 -2.48 -32.97 1.43
N PRO A 123 -1.19 -33.02 1.06
CA PRO A 123 -0.77 -33.51 -0.26
C PRO A 123 -1.05 -35.02 -0.45
N ALA A 124 -1.25 -35.77 0.63
CA ALA A 124 -1.57 -37.20 0.59
C ALA A 124 -3.03 -37.53 0.21
N CYS A 125 -3.93 -36.54 0.16
CA CYS A 125 -5.36 -36.77 -0.15
C CYS A 125 -5.73 -36.50 -1.62
N LEU A 126 -4.75 -36.31 -2.52
CA LEU A 126 -4.99 -36.23 -3.97
C LEU A 126 -4.98 -37.60 -4.67
N SER A 127 -4.91 -38.70 -3.94
CA SER A 127 -4.94 -40.06 -4.50
C SER A 127 -6.09 -40.88 -3.93
N LYS A 128 -7.28 -40.67 -4.48
CA LYS A 128 -8.29 -41.71 -4.73
C LYS A 128 -9.44 -41.13 -5.55
N MET A 129 -9.26 -41.08 -6.87
CA MET A 129 -10.36 -41.45 -7.75
C MET A 129 -10.02 -42.87 -8.21
N ASP A 130 -10.66 -43.86 -7.59
CA ASP A 130 -10.75 -45.22 -8.11
C ASP A 130 -12.22 -45.43 -8.54
N VAL A 131 -12.36 -46.05 -9.71
CA VAL A 131 -13.55 -46.40 -10.54
C VAL A 131 -13.93 -45.37 -11.59
#